data_AF-A0A2C9KPR4-F1
#
_entry.id   AF-A0A2C9KPR4-F1
#
_cell.length_a   1.000
_cell.length_b   1.000
_cell.length_c   1.000
_cell.angle_alpha   90.00
_cell.angle_beta   90.00
_cell.angle_gamma   90.00
#
_symmetry.space_group_name_H-M   'P 1'
#
loop_
_entity.id
_entity.type
_entity.pdbx_description
1 polymer ?
#
loop_
_entity_poly.entity_id
_entity_poly.type
_entity_poly.pdbx_seq_one_letter_code
_entity_poly.pdbx_strand_id
1 'polypeptide(L)'
;MADHGARFANVRRTYSGKLEERMPYVSLRFPPWFHEMYPDVINNVKTNTQRLTNPFDLHETLRDILNFSGAGQGSVKDRGISLFKSIPKERSCEDADVAPHWCACLSWQDVNATDEVASRALRTAVETINFFTDSYRVDCALLAAGEVSMISRQVVNEDLLRFKETTGDRGLEPILANKSMTLERVIYQLTFFTEPGHGEFEVTLEYLPSTDVMTVDPKAISRINKYGDDPACILQKNREIRQFCYCNNNIR
;
A
#
# COMPACT_ATOMS: atom_id res chain seq x y z
N MET A 1 -17.71 -9.72 -1.25
CA MET A 1 -16.37 -9.13 -1.07
C MET A 1 -16.06 -8.31 -2.30
N ALA A 2 -15.54 -7.10 -2.11
CA ALA A 2 -14.89 -6.34 -3.17
C ALA A 2 -13.40 -6.72 -3.21
N ASP A 3 -12.76 -6.59 -4.37
CA ASP A 3 -11.32 -6.77 -4.56
C ASP A 3 -10.55 -5.46 -4.37
N HIS A 4 -11.11 -4.34 -4.85
CA HIS A 4 -10.60 -2.98 -4.68
C HIS A 4 -11.69 -1.91 -4.91
N GLY A 5 -11.42 -0.65 -4.57
CA GLY A 5 -12.21 0.52 -4.97
C GLY A 5 -11.96 1.01 -6.40
N ALA A 6 -12.29 2.27 -6.72
CA ALA A 6 -12.11 2.82 -8.06
C ALA A 6 -10.63 3.00 -8.46
N ARG A 7 -10.17 2.27 -9.49
CA ARG A 7 -8.76 2.30 -9.96
C ARG A 7 -8.40 3.43 -10.93
N PHE A 8 -9.34 3.81 -11.82
CA PHE A 8 -9.07 4.70 -12.96
C PHE A 8 -10.01 5.91 -13.05
N ALA A 9 -10.62 6.27 -11.93
CA ALA A 9 -11.53 7.41 -11.86
C ALA A 9 -10.79 8.63 -11.27
N ASN A 10 -11.21 9.85 -11.64
CA ASN A 10 -10.63 11.09 -11.09
C ASN A 10 -10.64 11.12 -9.55
N VAL A 11 -11.63 10.47 -8.93
CA VAL A 11 -11.73 10.34 -7.46
C VAL A 11 -10.52 9.61 -6.86
N ARG A 12 -9.86 8.70 -7.59
CA ARG A 12 -8.65 7.96 -7.16
C ARG A 12 -7.49 8.89 -6.80
N ARG A 13 -7.45 10.11 -7.36
CA ARG A 13 -6.45 11.14 -7.03
C ARG A 13 -6.67 11.76 -5.64
N THR A 14 -7.89 11.69 -5.12
CA THR A 14 -8.23 12.24 -3.81
C THR A 14 -7.78 11.28 -2.70
N TYR A 15 -7.54 11.81 -1.50
CA TYR A 15 -7.25 11.00 -0.32
C TYR A 15 -8.31 9.90 -0.10
N SER A 16 -9.58 10.23 -0.27
CA SER A 16 -10.69 9.29 -0.13
C SER A 16 -10.66 8.19 -1.19
N GLY A 17 -10.36 8.51 -2.44
CA GLY A 17 -10.25 7.50 -3.50
C GLY A 17 -9.06 6.56 -3.33
N LYS A 18 -7.92 7.07 -2.82
CA LYS A 18 -6.78 6.21 -2.44
C LYS A 18 -7.16 5.24 -1.31
N LEU A 19 -7.92 5.71 -0.32
CA LEU A 19 -8.45 4.86 0.74
C LEU A 19 -9.43 3.81 0.21
N GLU A 20 -10.33 4.19 -0.69
CA GLU A 20 -11.28 3.27 -1.32
C GLU A 20 -10.57 2.18 -2.14
N GLU A 21 -9.54 2.53 -2.92
CA GLU A 21 -8.72 1.58 -3.66
C GLU A 21 -8.03 0.56 -2.73
N ARG A 22 -7.49 1.05 -1.60
CA ARG A 22 -6.68 0.26 -0.66
C ARG A 22 -7.50 -0.52 0.39
N MET A 23 -8.77 -0.17 0.60
CA MET A 23 -9.64 -0.77 1.62
C MET A 23 -10.87 -1.44 0.99
N PRO A 24 -10.72 -2.64 0.42
CA PRO A 24 -11.85 -3.39 -0.09
C PRO A 24 -12.84 -3.77 1.02
N TYR A 25 -14.12 -3.85 0.66
CA TYR A 25 -15.20 -4.16 1.59
C TYR A 25 -15.57 -5.65 1.62
N VAL A 26 -15.75 -6.19 2.82
CA VAL A 26 -16.29 -7.54 3.07
C VAL A 26 -17.47 -7.43 4.03
N SER A 27 -18.57 -8.12 3.70
CA SER A 27 -19.70 -8.34 4.61
C SER A 27 -19.81 -9.82 4.96
N LEU A 28 -20.08 -10.10 6.24
CA LEU A 28 -20.30 -11.44 6.76
C LEU A 28 -21.70 -11.52 7.35
N ARG A 29 -22.42 -12.60 7.07
CA ARG A 29 -23.74 -12.88 7.65
C ARG A 29 -23.75 -14.29 8.21
N PHE A 30 -24.16 -14.41 9.47
CA PHE A 30 -24.24 -15.67 10.19
C PHE A 30 -25.70 -16.08 10.39
N PRO A 31 -26.01 -17.38 10.44
CA PRO A 31 -27.35 -17.85 10.75
C PRO A 31 -27.66 -17.67 12.25
N PRO A 32 -28.94 -17.49 12.66
CA PRO A 32 -29.31 -17.22 14.06
C PRO A 32 -28.74 -18.23 15.06
N TRP A 33 -28.79 -19.52 14.74
CA TRP A 33 -28.27 -20.59 15.61
C TRP A 33 -26.77 -20.45 15.89
N PHE A 34 -25.99 -19.86 14.98
CA PHE A 34 -24.55 -19.68 15.17
C PHE A 34 -24.25 -18.57 16.20
N HIS A 35 -25.13 -17.56 16.28
CA HIS A 35 -25.04 -16.54 17.32
C HIS A 35 -25.28 -17.11 18.72
N GLU A 36 -26.21 -18.06 18.83
CA GLU A 36 -26.54 -18.72 20.10
C GLU A 36 -25.49 -19.75 20.50
N MET A 37 -25.00 -20.53 19.53
CA MET A 37 -24.06 -21.62 19.77
C MET A 37 -22.61 -21.14 19.96
N TYR A 38 -22.18 -20.09 19.25
CA TYR A 38 -20.81 -19.58 19.27
C TYR A 38 -20.74 -18.08 19.53
N PRO A 39 -21.23 -17.60 20.70
CA PRO A 39 -21.28 -16.18 21.01
C PRO A 39 -19.88 -15.53 21.05
N ASP A 40 -18.87 -16.25 21.50
CA ASP A 40 -17.48 -15.74 21.56
C ASP A 40 -16.88 -15.53 20.17
N VAL A 41 -17.19 -16.41 19.21
CA VAL A 41 -16.78 -16.24 17.81
C VAL A 41 -17.41 -14.98 17.23
N ILE A 42 -18.71 -14.78 17.46
CA ILE A 42 -19.40 -13.57 17.01
C ILE A 42 -18.82 -12.32 17.67
N ASN A 43 -18.44 -12.39 18.95
CA ASN A 43 -17.81 -11.28 19.65
C ASN A 43 -16.43 -10.93 19.05
N ASN A 44 -15.64 -11.93 18.68
CA ASN A 44 -14.38 -11.73 17.97
C ASN A 44 -14.60 -11.09 16.59
N VAL A 45 -15.54 -11.61 15.78
CA VAL A 45 -15.87 -11.04 14.47
C VAL A 45 -16.28 -9.57 14.59
N LYS A 46 -17.12 -9.23 15.57
CA LYS A 46 -17.51 -7.84 15.86
C LYS A 46 -16.33 -6.97 16.30
N THR A 47 -15.46 -7.48 17.16
CA THR A 47 -14.25 -6.77 17.58
C THR A 47 -13.33 -6.49 16.39
N ASN A 48 -13.20 -7.47 15.49
CA ASN A 48 -12.33 -7.39 14.32
C ASN A 48 -12.77 -6.36 13.28
N THR A 49 -14.02 -5.86 13.32
CA THR A 49 -14.44 -4.76 12.43
C THR A 49 -13.72 -3.45 12.74
N GLN A 50 -13.02 -3.36 13.87
CA GLN A 50 -12.20 -2.23 14.31
C GLN A 50 -10.70 -2.59 14.37
N ARG A 51 -10.29 -3.62 13.62
CA ARG A 51 -8.91 -4.12 13.55
C ARG A 51 -8.40 -4.11 12.11
N LEU A 52 -7.08 -4.10 11.96
CA LEU A 52 -6.44 -4.25 10.66
C LEU A 52 -6.61 -5.70 10.20
N THR A 53 -7.40 -5.87 9.13
CA THR A 53 -7.63 -7.16 8.48
C THR A 53 -7.25 -7.10 7.01
N ASN A 54 -6.95 -8.24 6.41
CA ASN A 54 -6.59 -8.37 5.01
C ASN A 54 -7.26 -9.62 4.39
N PRO A 55 -7.14 -9.82 3.06
CA PRO A 55 -7.68 -11.02 2.41
C PRO A 55 -7.10 -12.36 2.89
N PHE A 56 -5.90 -12.39 3.48
CA PHE A 56 -5.32 -13.61 4.06
C PHE A 56 -6.07 -14.04 5.33
N ASP A 57 -6.58 -13.09 6.12
CA ASP A 57 -7.44 -13.39 7.28
C ASP A 57 -8.75 -14.03 6.83
N LEU A 58 -9.33 -13.56 5.73
CA LEU A 58 -10.52 -14.18 5.14
C LEU A 58 -10.21 -15.59 4.63
N HIS A 59 -9.06 -15.80 3.99
CA HIS A 59 -8.61 -17.13 3.60
C HIS A 59 -8.54 -18.09 4.80
N GLU A 60 -7.90 -17.68 5.90
CA GLU A 60 -7.84 -18.48 7.12
C GLU A 60 -9.21 -18.69 7.76
N THR A 61 -10.11 -17.71 7.68
CA THR A 61 -11.51 -17.87 8.13
C THR A 61 -12.24 -18.94 7.33
N LEU A 62 -12.09 -18.95 6.00
CA LEU A 62 -12.71 -19.95 5.14
C LEU A 62 -12.14 -21.36 5.41
N ARG A 63 -10.85 -21.47 5.72
CA ARG A 63 -10.24 -22.73 6.15
C ARG A 63 -10.77 -23.20 7.51
N ASP A 64 -10.93 -22.28 8.45
CA ASP A 64 -11.49 -22.54 9.77
C ASP A 64 -12.96 -22.99 9.67
N ILE A 65 -13.76 -22.47 8.72
CA ILE A 65 -15.12 -22.97 8.48
C ILE A 65 -15.13 -24.47 8.11
N LEU A 66 -14.13 -24.94 7.36
CA LEU A 66 -14.02 -26.36 6.97
C LEU A 66 -13.58 -27.25 8.13
N ASN A 67 -12.77 -26.72 9.04
CA ASN A 67 -12.28 -27.42 10.23
C ASN A 67 -12.39 -26.51 11.46
N PHE A 68 -13.62 -26.39 11.97
CA PHE A 68 -13.99 -25.36 12.93
C PHE A 68 -13.25 -25.51 14.26
N SER A 69 -12.41 -24.51 14.55
CA SER A 69 -11.60 -24.45 15.78
C SER A 69 -12.17 -23.54 16.86
N GLY A 70 -13.26 -22.82 16.58
CA GLY A 70 -13.95 -21.96 17.54
C GLY A 70 -13.27 -20.60 17.76
N ALA A 71 -13.59 -19.99 18.90
CA ALA A 71 -13.04 -18.69 19.28
C ALA A 71 -11.60 -18.81 19.81
N GLY A 72 -10.85 -17.72 19.76
CA GLY A 72 -9.50 -17.66 20.31
C GLY A 72 -8.83 -16.32 20.09
N GLN A 73 -7.52 -16.28 20.24
CA GLN A 73 -6.68 -15.11 20.00
C GLN A 73 -5.70 -15.43 18.86
N GLY A 74 -5.60 -14.53 17.88
CA GLY A 74 -4.60 -14.64 16.81
C GLY A 74 -3.22 -14.18 17.27
N SER A 75 -2.18 -14.52 16.50
CA SER A 75 -0.82 -14.01 16.70
C SER A 75 -0.45 -13.04 15.58
N VAL A 76 0.26 -11.95 15.91
CA VAL A 76 0.87 -11.07 14.90
C VAL A 76 1.92 -11.78 14.04
N LYS A 77 2.41 -12.95 14.48
CA LYS A 77 3.34 -13.78 13.72
C LYS A 77 2.66 -14.58 12.60
N ASP A 78 1.33 -14.67 12.64
CA ASP A 78 0.56 -15.41 11.64
C ASP A 78 0.27 -14.47 10.46
N ARG A 79 0.66 -14.90 9.25
CA ARG A 79 0.39 -14.17 8.00
C ARG A 79 -1.10 -13.84 7.82
N GLY A 80 -1.96 -14.78 8.17
CA GLY A 80 -3.41 -14.63 8.19
C GLY A 80 -3.98 -15.15 9.50
N ILE A 81 -4.99 -14.46 10.02
CA ILE A 81 -5.68 -14.80 11.26
C ILE A 81 -7.16 -15.02 10.93
N SER A 82 -7.70 -16.20 11.23
CA SER A 82 -9.16 -16.43 11.11
C SER A 82 -9.94 -15.36 11.86
N LEU A 83 -10.95 -14.77 11.22
CA LEU A 83 -11.81 -13.72 11.78
C LEU A 83 -12.65 -14.24 12.96
N PHE A 84 -12.68 -15.56 13.20
CA PHE A 84 -13.28 -16.17 14.39
C PHE A 84 -12.41 -16.01 15.64
N LYS A 85 -11.14 -15.64 15.48
CA LYS A 85 -10.20 -15.31 16.54
C LYS A 85 -10.05 -13.79 16.64
N SER A 86 -9.81 -13.27 17.83
CA SER A 86 -9.55 -11.85 18.04
C SER A 86 -8.23 -11.47 17.36
N ILE A 87 -8.27 -10.45 16.50
CA ILE A 87 -7.10 -9.90 15.84
C ILE A 87 -6.40 -8.92 16.81
N PRO A 88 -5.08 -9.07 17.04
CA PRO A 88 -4.32 -8.17 17.90
C PRO A 88 -4.47 -6.70 17.50
N LYS A 89 -4.58 -5.80 18.48
CA LYS A 89 -4.76 -4.35 18.22
C LYS A 89 -3.50 -3.73 17.64
N GLU A 90 -2.36 -4.27 18.04
CA GLU A 90 -1.01 -3.87 17.70
C GLU A 90 -0.54 -4.38 16.33
N ARG A 91 -1.34 -5.22 15.65
CA ARG A 91 -0.98 -5.74 14.32
C ARG A 91 -0.78 -4.60 13.34
N SER A 92 0.42 -4.50 12.79
CA SER A 92 0.83 -3.52 11.81
C SER A 92 0.60 -4.01 10.37
N CYS A 93 0.78 -3.12 9.39
CA CYS A 93 0.78 -3.51 7.97
C CYS A 93 1.89 -4.52 7.67
N GLU A 94 3.05 -4.41 8.33
CA GLU A 94 4.16 -5.35 8.15
C GLU A 94 3.81 -6.75 8.68
N ASP A 95 3.22 -6.84 9.89
CA ASP A 95 2.71 -8.10 10.44
C ASP A 95 1.64 -8.75 9.56
N ALA A 96 0.93 -7.94 8.77
CA ALA A 96 -0.11 -8.36 7.85
C ALA A 96 0.38 -8.60 6.42
N ASP A 97 1.70 -8.58 6.15
CA ASP A 97 2.30 -8.66 4.81
C ASP A 97 1.73 -7.61 3.82
N VAL A 98 1.32 -6.43 4.31
CA VAL A 98 0.81 -5.31 3.52
C VAL A 98 1.96 -4.34 3.25
N ALA A 99 2.40 -4.28 2.00
CA ALA A 99 3.49 -3.39 1.58
C ALA A 99 3.13 -1.91 1.83
N PRO A 100 4.12 -1.03 2.10
CA PRO A 100 3.89 0.39 2.37
C PRO A 100 3.07 1.12 1.31
N HIS A 101 3.22 0.73 0.03
CA HIS A 101 2.43 1.28 -1.08
C HIS A 101 0.91 1.12 -0.89
N TRP A 102 0.49 0.01 -0.27
CA TRP A 102 -0.93 -0.36 -0.05
C TRP A 102 -1.42 -0.06 1.37
N CYS A 103 -0.53 0.27 2.30
CA CYS A 103 -0.88 0.47 3.70
C CYS A 103 -1.66 1.78 3.91
N ALA A 104 -2.95 1.66 4.26
CA ALA A 104 -3.82 2.81 4.54
C ALA A 104 -3.54 3.50 5.89
N CYS A 105 -2.77 2.86 6.77
CA CYS A 105 -2.44 3.39 8.11
C CYS A 105 -1.32 4.44 8.10
N LEU A 106 -0.58 4.59 6.99
CA LEU A 106 0.57 5.48 6.92
C LEU A 106 0.15 6.94 6.72
N SER A 107 0.84 7.83 7.43
CA SER A 107 0.72 9.28 7.27
C SER A 107 1.79 9.80 6.32
N TRP A 108 1.44 10.80 5.50
CA TRP A 108 2.28 11.35 4.46
C TRP A 108 2.39 12.87 4.62
N GLN A 109 3.58 13.41 4.35
CA GLN A 109 3.85 14.85 4.29
C GLN A 109 4.38 15.20 2.91
N ASP A 110 3.78 16.20 2.28
CA ASP A 110 4.21 16.68 0.97
C ASP A 110 5.63 17.26 1.04
N VAL A 111 6.39 16.98 -0.01
CA VAL A 111 7.77 17.42 -0.20
C VAL A 111 7.84 18.19 -1.51
N ASN A 112 8.61 19.27 -1.53
CA ASN A 112 8.82 20.04 -2.74
C ASN A 112 9.59 19.21 -3.77
N ALA A 113 9.15 19.20 -5.03
CA ALA A 113 9.85 18.48 -6.10
C ALA A 113 11.28 18.99 -6.35
N THR A 114 11.58 20.24 -5.97
CA THR A 114 12.95 20.79 -6.04
C THR A 114 13.88 20.30 -4.95
N ASP A 115 13.38 19.56 -3.95
CA ASP A 115 14.22 18.89 -2.96
C ASP A 115 15.13 17.88 -3.67
N GLU A 116 16.41 17.86 -3.31
CA GLU A 116 17.42 17.04 -3.99
C GLU A 116 17.09 15.55 -3.88
N VAL A 117 16.63 15.08 -2.72
CA VAL A 117 16.27 13.68 -2.50
C VAL A 117 14.99 13.36 -3.27
N ALA A 118 13.99 14.24 -3.27
CA ALA A 118 12.77 14.09 -4.04
C ALA A 118 13.03 13.99 -5.55
N SER A 119 13.89 14.86 -6.09
CA SER A 119 14.31 14.86 -7.50
C SER A 119 15.03 13.57 -7.88
N ARG A 120 15.92 13.07 -7.01
CA ARG A 120 16.59 11.77 -7.22
C ARG A 120 15.59 10.61 -7.19
N ALA A 121 14.63 10.62 -6.26
CA ALA A 121 13.59 9.61 -6.17
C ALA A 121 12.73 9.55 -7.45
N LEU A 122 12.37 10.72 -8.02
CA LEU A 122 11.65 10.78 -9.29
C LEU A 122 12.45 10.17 -10.44
N ARG A 123 13.74 10.50 -10.53
CA ARG A 123 14.63 9.93 -11.55
C ARG A 123 14.72 8.41 -11.40
N THR A 124 14.96 7.90 -10.19
CA THR A 124 15.03 6.46 -9.91
C THR A 124 13.72 5.74 -10.25
N ALA A 125 12.57 6.37 -9.99
CA ALA A 125 11.27 5.81 -10.35
C ALA A 125 11.13 5.64 -11.88
N VAL A 126 11.48 6.67 -12.66
CA VAL A 126 11.43 6.62 -14.13
C VAL A 126 12.44 5.63 -14.71
N GLU A 127 13.67 5.60 -14.17
CA GLU A 127 14.69 4.61 -14.56
C GLU A 127 14.19 3.18 -14.33
N THR A 128 13.56 2.92 -13.18
CA THR A 128 12.97 1.61 -12.86
C THR A 128 11.82 1.26 -13.81
N ILE A 129 10.95 2.21 -14.13
CA ILE A 129 9.87 2.00 -15.11
C ILE A 129 10.46 1.61 -16.48
N ASN A 130 11.46 2.35 -16.95
CA ASN A 130 12.12 2.08 -18.21
C ASN A 130 12.83 0.73 -18.21
N PHE A 131 13.39 0.30 -17.09
CA PHE A 131 14.06 -1.01 -16.98
C PHE A 131 13.15 -2.18 -17.42
N PHE A 132 11.85 -2.14 -17.09
CA PHE A 132 10.91 -3.20 -17.50
C PHE A 132 10.70 -3.30 -19.02
N THR A 133 10.95 -2.23 -19.77
CA THR A 133 10.76 -2.17 -21.22
C THR A 133 12.08 -2.16 -21.98
N ASP A 134 13.21 -2.39 -21.31
CA ASP A 134 14.54 -2.24 -21.89
C ASP A 134 14.83 -3.22 -23.04
N SER A 135 14.42 -4.48 -22.90
CA SER A 135 14.51 -5.46 -23.98
C SER A 135 13.53 -5.23 -25.13
N TYR A 136 12.65 -4.22 -25.03
CA TYR A 136 11.57 -3.95 -25.98
C TYR A 136 11.63 -2.52 -26.54
N ARG A 137 12.81 -1.87 -26.53
CA ARG A 137 12.97 -0.48 -27.04
C ARG A 137 12.57 -0.28 -28.51
N VAL A 138 12.56 -1.34 -29.31
CA VAL A 138 12.04 -1.31 -30.68
C VAL A 138 10.53 -1.04 -30.70
N ASP A 139 9.80 -1.58 -29.72
CA ASP A 139 8.34 -1.46 -29.61
C ASP A 139 7.93 -0.32 -28.68
N CYS A 140 8.55 -0.21 -27.51
CA CYS A 140 8.22 0.71 -26.43
C CYS A 140 9.17 1.91 -26.41
N ALA A 141 8.58 3.10 -26.34
CA ALA A 141 9.28 4.36 -26.17
C ALA A 141 10.05 4.41 -24.85
N LEU A 142 11.18 5.13 -24.85
CA LEU A 142 11.84 5.53 -23.62
C LEU A 142 11.02 6.64 -22.95
N LEU A 143 10.62 6.44 -21.70
CA LEU A 143 9.79 7.38 -20.96
C LEU A 143 10.66 8.38 -20.18
N ALA A 144 10.22 9.63 -20.11
CA ALA A 144 10.76 10.68 -19.27
C ALA A 144 9.70 11.13 -18.25
N ALA A 145 10.13 11.72 -17.13
CA ALA A 145 9.21 12.40 -16.21
C ALA A 145 8.61 13.63 -16.91
N GLY A 146 7.29 13.72 -16.91
CA GLY A 146 6.51 14.90 -17.26
C GLY A 146 6.10 15.68 -16.00
N GLU A 147 4.86 16.16 -15.98
CA GLU A 147 4.31 16.90 -14.84
C GLU A 147 4.30 16.05 -13.56
N VAL A 148 4.78 16.63 -12.45
CA VAL A 148 4.76 16.00 -11.13
C VAL A 148 3.56 16.52 -10.36
N SER A 149 2.61 15.64 -10.06
CA SER A 149 1.41 16.01 -9.31
C SER A 149 1.65 16.05 -7.80
N MET A 150 2.44 15.11 -7.27
CA MET A 150 2.71 15.00 -5.84
C MET A 150 4.01 14.25 -5.59
N ILE A 151 4.78 14.71 -4.60
CA ILE A 151 5.81 13.91 -3.94
C ILE A 151 5.56 14.05 -2.45
N SER A 152 5.45 12.93 -1.75
CA SER A 152 5.28 12.91 -0.30
C SER A 152 6.24 11.93 0.33
N ARG A 153 6.65 12.24 1.56
CA ARG A 153 7.41 11.32 2.41
C ARG A 153 6.52 10.78 3.52
N GLN A 154 6.73 9.55 3.91
CA GLN A 154 6.08 8.97 5.07
C GLN A 154 6.52 9.72 6.33
N VAL A 155 5.55 10.11 7.15
CA VAL A 155 5.78 10.65 8.49
C VAL A 155 5.58 9.53 9.48
N VAL A 156 6.56 9.33 10.35
CA VAL A 156 6.37 8.49 11.52
C VAL A 156 5.83 9.38 12.64
N ASN A 157 4.83 8.89 13.36
CA ASN A 157 4.34 9.60 14.54
C ASN A 157 5.46 9.61 15.60
N GLU A 158 6.16 10.74 15.74
CA GLU A 158 7.28 10.89 16.66
C GLU A 158 6.86 10.68 18.11
N ASP A 159 5.61 11.01 18.46
CA ASP A 159 5.09 10.81 19.82
C ASP A 159 4.94 9.32 20.12
N LEU A 160 4.58 8.48 19.14
CA LEU A 160 4.60 7.02 19.29
C LEU A 160 6.02 6.47 19.42
N LEU A 161 6.98 6.99 18.65
CA LEU A 161 8.38 6.55 18.73
C LEU A 161 9.06 6.96 20.03
N ARG A 162 8.67 8.12 20.59
CA ARG A 162 9.19 8.62 21.85
C ARG A 162 8.39 8.11 23.04
N PHE A 163 7.19 7.55 22.86
CA PHE A 163 6.38 7.10 23.98
C PHE A 163 7.12 6.08 24.84
N LYS A 164 7.31 6.43 26.12
CA LYS A 164 7.99 5.59 27.10
C LYS A 164 6.98 4.93 28.03
N GLU A 165 6.10 5.72 28.62
CA GLU A 165 5.07 5.28 29.57
C GLU A 165 3.99 6.36 29.72
N THR A 166 2.85 6.04 30.32
CA THR A 166 1.83 7.03 30.71
C THR A 166 1.92 7.33 32.20
N THR A 167 1.81 8.60 32.61
CA THR A 167 1.74 9.02 34.01
C THR A 167 0.32 9.21 34.54
N GLY A 168 0.20 9.10 35.86
CA GLY A 168 -1.01 9.39 36.64
C GLY A 168 -1.93 8.18 36.83
N ASP A 169 -2.75 8.22 37.89
CA ASP A 169 -3.73 7.17 38.28
C ASP A 169 -4.73 6.81 37.16
N ARG A 170 -4.84 7.65 36.13
CA ARG A 170 -5.75 7.49 34.98
C ARG A 170 -5.03 7.23 33.64
N GLY A 171 -3.70 7.27 33.60
CA GLY A 171 -2.89 6.97 32.40
C GLY A 171 -3.16 7.87 31.18
N LEU A 172 -3.44 9.16 31.40
CA LEU A 172 -3.86 10.08 30.32
C LEU A 172 -2.72 10.94 29.76
N GLU A 173 -1.55 10.97 30.41
CA GLU A 173 -0.43 11.81 29.99
C GLU A 173 0.75 10.95 29.54
N PRO A 174 1.19 11.04 28.27
CA PRO A 174 2.35 10.30 27.78
C PRO A 174 3.67 10.96 28.21
N ILE A 175 4.59 10.17 28.78
CA ILE A 175 6.01 10.53 28.89
C ILE A 175 6.69 10.18 27.58
N LEU A 176 7.33 11.18 26.98
CA LEU A 176 8.10 11.03 25.75
C LEU A 176 9.62 11.02 26.05
N ALA A 177 10.35 10.09 25.47
CA ALA A 177 11.79 9.98 25.51
C ALA A 177 12.43 11.10 24.69
N ASN A 178 13.47 11.72 25.23
CA ASN A 178 14.22 12.80 24.56
C ASN A 178 15.26 12.19 23.61
N LYS A 179 14.79 11.48 22.57
CA LYS A 179 15.65 10.85 21.56
C LYS A 179 15.34 11.45 20.19
N SER A 180 16.36 12.06 19.57
CA SER A 180 16.36 12.33 18.13
C SER A 180 16.50 10.98 17.44
N MET A 181 15.43 10.49 16.83
CA MET A 181 15.46 9.25 16.05
C MET A 181 15.66 9.63 14.60
N THR A 182 16.86 9.36 14.09
CA THR A 182 17.10 9.36 12.65
C THR A 182 16.43 8.13 12.08
N LEU A 183 15.56 8.30 11.09
CA LEU A 183 14.89 7.17 10.44
C LEU A 183 15.93 6.35 9.67
N GLU A 184 15.98 5.04 9.93
CA GLU A 184 16.84 4.12 9.18
C GLU A 184 16.43 4.04 7.69
N ARG A 185 15.12 4.19 7.43
CA ARG A 185 14.53 4.20 6.10
C ARG A 185 13.51 5.32 5.99
N VAL A 186 13.48 5.99 4.84
CA VAL A 186 12.48 6.99 4.49
C VAL A 186 11.70 6.50 3.28
N ILE A 187 10.38 6.44 3.39
CA ILE A 187 9.53 6.02 2.28
C ILE A 187 9.00 7.25 1.56
N TYR A 188 9.16 7.29 0.24
CA TYR A 188 8.59 8.30 -0.64
C TYR A 188 7.43 7.69 -1.44
N GLN A 189 6.38 8.48 -1.66
CA GLN A 189 5.34 8.18 -2.63
C GLN A 189 5.25 9.33 -3.63
N LEU A 190 5.43 9.01 -4.90
CA LEU A 190 5.45 9.95 -6.01
C LEU A 190 4.23 9.72 -6.89
N THR A 191 3.61 10.78 -7.37
CA THR A 191 2.59 10.74 -8.42
C THR A 191 2.99 11.71 -9.52
N PHE A 192 3.20 11.20 -10.72
CA PHE A 192 3.71 11.97 -11.85
C PHE A 192 3.21 11.39 -13.19
N PHE A 193 3.27 12.22 -14.22
CA PHE A 193 3.02 11.83 -15.60
C PHE A 193 4.32 11.44 -16.31
N THR A 194 4.26 10.56 -17.29
CA THR A 194 5.38 10.26 -18.19
C THR A 194 5.16 10.82 -19.59
N GLU A 195 6.25 11.19 -20.25
CA GLU A 195 6.28 11.51 -21.66
C GLU A 195 7.17 10.55 -22.45
N PRO A 196 6.77 10.10 -23.66
CA PRO A 196 5.47 10.32 -24.29
C PRO A 196 4.34 9.51 -23.62
N GLY A 197 3.10 9.82 -24.01
CA GLY A 197 1.91 9.03 -23.66
C GLY A 197 1.12 9.50 -22.45
N HIS A 198 1.59 10.53 -21.73
CA HIS A 198 0.88 11.15 -20.59
C HIS A 198 0.44 10.10 -19.57
N GLY A 199 1.37 9.21 -19.26
CA GLY A 199 1.11 8.10 -18.37
C GLY A 199 1.17 8.48 -16.92
N GLU A 200 0.06 8.34 -16.18
CA GLU A 200 0.03 8.72 -14.77
C GLU A 200 0.46 7.54 -13.91
N PHE A 201 1.55 7.68 -13.17
CA PHE A 201 2.09 6.65 -12.28
C PHE A 201 2.07 7.10 -10.83
N GLU A 202 1.76 6.16 -9.93
CA GLU A 202 2.05 6.26 -8.51
C GLU A 202 3.15 5.25 -8.15
N VAL A 203 4.27 5.74 -7.62
CA VAL A 203 5.44 4.92 -7.27
C VAL A 203 5.76 5.10 -5.81
N THR A 204 5.98 4.00 -5.09
CA THR A 204 6.53 4.03 -3.73
C THR A 204 7.97 3.53 -3.73
N LEU A 205 8.85 4.30 -3.11
CA LEU A 205 10.29 4.11 -3.08
C LEU A 205 10.78 4.12 -1.62
N GLU A 206 11.72 3.25 -1.31
CA GLU A 206 12.46 3.29 -0.04
C GLU A 206 13.81 3.97 -0.26
N TYR A 207 14.16 4.91 0.62
CA TYR A 207 15.45 5.57 0.66
C TYR A 207 16.17 5.22 1.96
N LEU A 208 17.42 4.77 1.85
CA LEU A 208 18.32 4.48 2.96
C LEU A 208 19.35 5.61 3.08
N PRO A 209 19.18 6.55 4.04
CA PRO A 209 20.09 7.70 4.17
C PRO A 209 21.52 7.31 4.53
N SER A 210 21.71 6.15 5.19
CA SER A 210 23.02 5.68 5.65
C SER A 210 23.94 5.23 4.51
N THR A 211 23.37 4.67 3.44
CA THR A 211 24.11 4.17 2.27
C THR A 211 23.84 4.97 1.00
N ASP A 212 22.98 5.98 1.08
CA ASP A 212 22.49 6.77 -0.06
C ASP A 212 21.88 5.90 -1.18
N VAL A 213 21.12 4.87 -0.80
CA VAL A 213 20.52 3.91 -1.73
C VAL A 213 19.02 4.14 -1.81
N MET A 214 18.48 4.14 -3.04
CA MET A 214 17.06 4.17 -3.32
C MET A 214 16.61 2.87 -3.99
N THR A 215 15.53 2.27 -3.49
CA THR A 215 14.97 1.02 -4.03
C THR A 215 13.49 1.19 -4.34
N VAL A 216 13.07 0.60 -5.45
CA VAL A 216 11.66 0.55 -5.87
C VAL A 216 11.30 -0.92 -6.05
N ASP A 217 10.33 -1.41 -5.27
CA ASP A 217 9.75 -2.73 -5.52
C ASP A 217 8.88 -2.65 -6.80
N PRO A 218 9.05 -3.56 -7.78
CA PRO A 218 8.16 -3.67 -8.94
C PRO A 218 6.66 -3.62 -8.61
N LYS A 219 6.25 -4.19 -7.47
CA LYS A 219 4.87 -4.22 -6.98
C LYS A 219 4.39 -2.90 -6.37
N ALA A 220 5.32 -1.96 -6.16
CA ALA A 220 5.07 -0.62 -5.64
C ALA A 220 4.97 0.44 -6.75
N ILE A 221 4.78 0.00 -8.00
CA ILE A 221 4.51 0.87 -9.14
C ILE A 221 3.11 0.58 -9.68
N SER A 222 2.28 1.62 -9.67
CA SER A 222 0.92 1.58 -10.20
C SER A 222 0.80 2.55 -11.36
N ARG A 223 0.30 2.09 -12.51
CA ARG A 223 -0.21 2.97 -13.58
C ARG A 223 -1.68 3.27 -13.28
N ILE A 224 -1.99 4.53 -13.00
CA ILE A 224 -3.22 4.95 -12.31
C ILE A 224 -4.25 5.62 -13.22
N ASN A 225 -3.89 5.87 -14.47
CA ASN A 225 -4.83 6.17 -15.55
C ASN A 225 -4.96 4.98 -16.52
N LYS A 226 -6.07 4.95 -17.28
CA LYS A 226 -6.36 3.87 -18.23
C LYS A 226 -5.29 3.82 -19.32
N TYR A 227 -4.82 2.61 -19.66
CA TYR A 227 -3.73 2.43 -20.63
C TYR A 227 -4.19 2.64 -22.08
N GLY A 228 -5.46 2.32 -22.37
CA GLY A 228 -5.99 2.40 -23.74
C GLY A 228 -5.15 1.55 -24.71
N ASP A 229 -4.79 2.17 -25.83
CA ASP A 229 -3.96 1.56 -26.88
C ASP A 229 -2.46 1.90 -26.72
N ASP A 230 -2.05 2.54 -25.61
CA ASP A 230 -0.65 2.86 -25.31
C ASP A 230 0.27 1.64 -25.49
N PRO A 231 -0.08 0.42 -25.00
CA PRO A 231 0.81 -0.73 -25.06
C PRO A 231 0.44 -1.74 -26.18
N ALA A 232 -0.36 -1.36 -27.19
CA ALA A 232 -0.90 -2.29 -28.19
C ALA A 232 0.18 -3.17 -28.87
N CYS A 233 1.34 -2.59 -29.17
CA CYS A 233 2.52 -3.25 -29.76
C CYS A 233 3.12 -4.36 -28.89
N ILE A 234 2.96 -4.32 -27.56
CA ILE A 234 3.59 -5.29 -26.64
C ILE A 234 2.65 -6.40 -26.20
N LEU A 235 1.33 -6.26 -26.38
CA LEU A 235 0.35 -7.19 -25.83
C LEU A 235 0.53 -8.65 -26.28
N GLN A 236 1.05 -8.87 -27.50
CA GLN A 236 1.33 -10.20 -28.06
C GLN A 236 2.73 -10.73 -27.70
N LYS A 237 3.65 -9.85 -27.31
CA LYS A 237 5.05 -10.19 -26.99
C LYS A 237 5.25 -10.41 -25.50
N ASN A 238 4.73 -9.49 -24.68
CA ASN A 238 4.78 -9.56 -23.23
C ASN A 238 3.66 -8.70 -22.62
N ARG A 239 2.55 -9.34 -22.25
CA ARG A 239 1.37 -8.66 -21.69
C ARG A 239 1.58 -8.13 -20.27
N GLU A 240 2.58 -8.63 -19.54
CA GLU A 240 2.82 -8.28 -18.14
C GLU A 240 3.42 -6.87 -18.00
N ILE A 241 4.18 -6.41 -18.99
CA ILE A 241 4.80 -5.07 -18.98
C ILE A 241 3.93 -3.99 -19.61
N ARG A 242 2.66 -4.30 -19.94
CA ARG A 242 1.74 -3.38 -20.63
C ARG A 242 1.53 -2.05 -19.92
N GLN A 243 1.69 -2.02 -18.59
CA GLN A 243 1.52 -0.78 -17.82
C GLN A 243 2.70 0.20 -17.99
N PHE A 244 3.84 -0.29 -18.48
CA PHE A 244 5.08 0.48 -18.63
C PHE A 244 5.39 0.87 -20.08
N CYS A 245 4.68 0.29 -21.05
CA CYS A 245 4.97 0.48 -22.46
C CYS A 245 4.06 1.55 -23.07
N TYR A 246 4.68 2.52 -23.74
CA TYR A 246 4.02 3.37 -24.72
C TYR A 246 4.60 3.05 -26.09
N CYS A 247 3.77 2.69 -27.06
CA CYS A 247 4.27 2.20 -28.34
C CYS A 247 4.88 3.30 -29.20
N ASN A 248 6.05 3.01 -29.80
CA ASN A 248 6.78 3.95 -30.66
C ASN A 248 5.95 4.42 -31.85
N ASN A 249 5.06 3.58 -32.39
CA ASN A 249 4.18 3.93 -33.50
C ASN A 249 3.07 4.94 -33.12
N ASN A 250 2.85 5.19 -31.82
CA ASN A 250 1.93 6.22 -31.33
C ASN A 250 2.60 7.59 -31.20
N ILE A 251 3.94 7.65 -31.24
CA ILE A 251 4.70 8.91 -31.23
C ILE A 251 4.49 9.59 -32.58
N ARG A 252 3.91 10.80 -32.56
CA ARG A 252 3.71 11.65 -33.74
C ARG A 252 4.79 12.71 -33.84
#